data_AF-A0A4R0DCT5-F1
#
_entry.id   AF-A0A4R0DCT5-F1
#
_cell.length_a   1.000
_cell.length_b   1.000
_cell.length_c   1.000
_cell.angle_alpha   90.00
_cell.angle_beta   90.00
_cell.angle_gamma   90.00
#
_symmetry.space_group_name_H-M   'P 1'
#
loop_
_entity.id
_entity.type
_entity.pdbx_description
1 polymer ?
#
loop_
_entity_poly.entity_id
_entity_poly.type
_entity_poly.pdbx_seq_one_letter_code
_entity_poly.pdbx_strand_id
1 'polypeptide(L)'
;MAQDLYWAYVGFTDIVDGKTRPVLYIRQTKKDYIVFRLSSQYDNKSDFIKSKYIEIIDWKSVGLSKKSWIDTVQTYQLPIDKTKLTYIGKLSKNDYERLINHLKEQ
;
A
#
# COMPACT_ATOMS: atom_id res chain seq x y z
N MET A 1 -9.07 2.70 10.60
CA MET A 1 -7.96 2.60 9.64
C MET A 1 -8.26 3.56 8.49
N ALA A 2 -7.28 4.32 8.01
CA ALA A 2 -7.51 5.19 6.85
C ALA A 2 -7.66 4.37 5.56
N GLN A 3 -8.27 4.97 4.54
CA GLN A 3 -8.64 4.33 3.26
C GLN A 3 -7.95 4.99 2.06
N ASP A 4 -7.10 5.98 2.32
CA ASP A 4 -6.56 6.88 1.30
C ASP A 4 -5.28 6.31 0.69
N LEU A 5 -5.20 6.39 -0.64
CA LEU A 5 -4.06 5.99 -1.44
C LEU A 5 -3.24 7.21 -1.83
N TYR A 6 -1.92 7.09 -1.71
CA TYR A 6 -0.96 8.13 -2.05
C TYR A 6 0.17 7.57 -2.89
N TRP A 7 0.75 8.38 -3.78
CA TRP A 7 2.08 8.15 -4.29
C TRP A 7 3.09 8.62 -3.24
N ALA A 8 4.05 7.75 -2.92
CA ALA A 8 5.15 8.07 -2.05
C ALA A 8 6.46 7.54 -2.63
N TYR A 9 7.54 8.30 -2.45
CA TYR A 9 8.88 7.80 -2.69
C TYR A 9 9.28 6.86 -1.56
N VAL A 10 9.56 5.61 -1.89
CA VAL A 10 10.01 4.60 -0.93
C VAL A 10 11.45 4.24 -1.27
N GLY A 11 12.39 4.70 -0.43
CA GLY A 11 13.80 4.31 -0.52
C GLY A 11 13.98 2.82 -0.23
N PHE A 12 14.86 2.16 -0.96
CA PHE A 12 15.29 0.81 -0.61
C PHE A 12 16.27 0.88 0.57
N THR A 13 16.22 -0.10 1.48
CA THR A 13 17.06 -0.11 2.69
C THR A 13 18.55 -0.30 2.40
N ASP A 14 18.89 -0.83 1.22
CA ASP A 14 20.23 -1.37 0.94
C ASP A 14 20.93 -0.69 -0.26
N ILE A 15 20.30 0.32 -0.89
CA ILE A 15 20.85 1.07 -2.02
C ILE A 15 20.37 2.52 -1.99
N VAL A 16 21.21 3.45 -2.50
CA VAL A 16 20.84 4.86 -2.75
C VAL A 16 19.94 4.96 -3.98
N ASP A 17 18.90 4.15 -3.99
CA ASP A 17 17.88 4.16 -5.02
C ASP A 17 16.53 3.94 -4.33
N GLY A 18 15.49 4.40 -4.97
CA GLY A 18 14.15 4.32 -4.44
C GLY A 18 13.15 4.42 -5.55
N LYS A 19 11.92 4.02 -5.25
CA LYS A 19 10.88 3.99 -6.27
C LYS A 19 9.64 4.67 -5.75
N THR A 20 9.08 5.56 -6.56
CA THR A 20 7.74 6.07 -6.34
C THR A 20 6.75 4.94 -6.52
N ARG A 21 6.02 4.61 -5.44
CA ARG A 21 5.02 3.55 -5.42
C ARG A 21 3.73 4.06 -4.81
N PRO A 22 2.58 3.46 -5.16
CA PRO A 22 1.36 3.79 -4.48
C PRO A 22 1.40 3.09 -3.11
N VAL A 23 0.86 3.75 -2.09
CA VAL A 23 0.81 3.29 -0.71
C VAL A 23 -0.58 3.53 -0.15
N LEU A 24 -1.05 2.61 0.70
CA LEU A 24 -2.26 2.78 1.50
C LEU A 24 -1.87 3.40 2.82
N TYR A 25 -2.33 4.62 3.06
CA TYR A 25 -2.10 5.32 4.32
C TYR A 25 -2.92 4.66 5.43
N ILE A 26 -2.26 4.35 6.56
CA ILE A 26 -2.90 3.73 7.73
C ILE A 26 -3.11 4.78 8.81
N ARG A 27 -2.02 5.45 9.20
CA ARG A 27 -1.95 6.47 10.26
C ARG A 27 -0.63 7.23 10.19
N GLN A 28 -0.54 8.29 10.97
CA GLN A 28 0.67 9.09 11.14
C GLN A 28 1.14 9.02 12.60
N THR A 29 2.46 9.05 12.82
CA THR A 29 3.11 9.28 14.11
C THR A 29 3.71 10.69 14.15
N LYS A 30 4.44 11.05 15.21
CA LYS A 30 5.16 12.34 15.24
C LYS A 30 6.22 12.47 14.14
N LYS A 31 6.77 11.36 13.65
CA LYS A 31 7.92 11.35 12.73
C LYS A 31 7.63 10.67 11.40
N ASP A 32 6.65 9.78 11.34
CA ASP A 32 6.48 8.87 10.21
C ASP A 32 5.03 8.73 9.77
N TYR A 33 4.85 8.53 8.46
CA TYR A 33 3.63 7.93 7.92
C TYR A 33 3.74 6.42 8.01
N ILE A 34 2.73 5.77 8.57
CA ILE A 34 2.60 4.31 8.62
C ILE A 34 1.71 3.89 7.45
N VAL A 35 2.24 3.03 6.59
CA VAL A 35 1.58 2.68 5.32
C VAL A 35 1.69 1.18 5.00
N PHE A 36 0.76 0.66 4.20
CA PHE A 36 0.97 -0.56 3.42
C PHE A 36 1.47 -0.19 2.02
N ARG A 37 2.36 -1.01 1.44
CA ARG A 37 2.82 -0.80 0.06
C ARG A 37 1.87 -1.46 -0.92
N LEU A 38 1.75 -0.90 -2.11
CA LEU A 38 1.08 -1.56 -3.22
C LEU A 38 2.13 -2.17 -4.18
N SER A 39 1.82 -3.35 -4.68
CA SER A 39 2.64 -4.06 -5.66
C SER A 39 1.80 -4.40 -6.89
N SER A 40 2.35 -4.18 -8.08
CA SER A 40 1.81 -4.73 -9.33
C SER A 40 2.51 -6.03 -9.75
N GLN A 41 3.40 -6.58 -8.91
CA GLN A 41 4.17 -7.80 -9.18
C GLN A 41 3.68 -8.95 -8.30
N TYR A 42 2.38 -9.22 -8.33
CA TYR A 42 1.75 -10.30 -7.54
C TYR A 42 2.07 -11.68 -8.13
N ASP A 43 2.01 -11.83 -9.45
CA ASP A 43 2.04 -13.14 -10.13
C ASP A 43 3.34 -13.92 -9.91
N ASN A 44 4.47 -13.22 -9.74
CA ASN A 44 5.80 -13.81 -9.57
C ASN A 44 6.08 -14.30 -8.13
N LYS A 45 5.12 -14.20 -7.21
CA LYS A 45 5.30 -14.55 -5.79
C LYS A 45 4.85 -15.98 -5.49
N SER A 46 5.42 -16.60 -4.45
CA SER A 46 4.96 -17.91 -3.95
C SER A 46 3.54 -17.81 -3.39
N ASP A 47 2.81 -18.92 -3.37
CA ASP A 47 1.42 -18.94 -2.89
C ASP A 47 1.30 -18.50 -1.43
N PHE A 48 2.28 -18.86 -0.59
CA PHE A 48 2.36 -18.38 0.79
C PHE A 48 2.53 -16.86 0.89
N ILE A 49 3.29 -16.24 -0.02
CA ILE A 49 3.43 -14.79 -0.02
C ILE A 49 2.17 -14.15 -0.62
N LYS A 50 1.62 -14.71 -1.70
CA LYS A 50 0.40 -14.25 -2.35
C LYS A 50 -0.80 -14.23 -1.41
N SER A 51 -0.91 -15.19 -0.48
CA SER A 51 -2.00 -15.21 0.50
C SER A 51 -2.00 -13.99 1.42
N LYS A 52 -0.87 -13.29 1.58
CA LYS A 52 -0.76 -12.05 2.37
C LYS A 52 -1.03 -10.78 1.55
N TYR A 53 -1.52 -10.91 0.32
CA TYR A 53 -1.78 -9.79 -0.58
C TYR A 53 -3.28 -9.70 -0.88
N ILE A 54 -3.81 -8.48 -0.82
CA ILE A 54 -5.21 -8.22 -1.15
C ILE A 54 -5.28 -7.46 -2.46
N GLU A 55 -5.94 -8.05 -3.45
CA GLU A 55 -6.22 -7.41 -4.73
C GLU A 55 -7.09 -6.16 -4.52
N ILE A 56 -6.75 -5.05 -5.18
CA ILE A 56 -7.65 -3.89 -5.30
C ILE A 56 -8.46 -4.10 -6.58
N ILE A 57 -9.72 -4.50 -6.43
CA ILE A 57 -10.60 -4.80 -7.58
C ILE A 57 -10.92 -3.51 -8.33
N ASP A 58 -11.23 -2.45 -7.58
CA ASP A 58 -11.67 -1.17 -8.14
C ASP A 58 -10.49 -0.23 -8.45
N TRP A 59 -9.32 -0.78 -8.79
CA TRP A 59 -8.08 -0.02 -8.95
C TRP A 59 -8.18 1.15 -9.95
N LYS A 60 -8.97 1.00 -11.02
CA LYS A 60 -9.20 2.07 -12.01
C LYS A 60 -9.98 3.25 -11.41
N SER A 61 -11.02 2.98 -10.63
CA SER A 61 -11.89 4.04 -10.09
C SER A 61 -11.20 4.84 -8.99
N VAL A 62 -10.23 4.23 -8.29
CA VAL A 62 -9.43 4.87 -7.25
C VAL A 62 -8.18 5.58 -7.78
N GLY A 63 -7.99 5.62 -9.11
CA GLY A 63 -6.93 6.41 -9.77
C GLY A 63 -5.59 5.68 -9.97
N LEU A 64 -5.53 4.36 -9.80
CA LEU A 64 -4.32 3.59 -10.11
C LEU A 64 -4.20 3.36 -11.62
N SER A 65 -2.97 3.42 -12.14
CA SER A 65 -2.70 3.20 -13.58
C SER A 65 -2.71 1.72 -13.99
N LYS A 66 -2.65 0.79 -13.02
CA LYS A 66 -2.67 -0.65 -13.26
C LYS A 66 -3.17 -1.43 -12.04
N LYS A 67 -3.59 -2.66 -12.31
CA LYS A 67 -3.95 -3.66 -11.31
C LYS A 67 -2.85 -3.80 -10.26
N SER A 68 -3.24 -3.67 -9.00
CA SER A 68 -2.32 -3.62 -7.86
C SER A 68 -2.91 -4.36 -6.66
N TRP A 69 -2.02 -4.84 -5.80
CA TRP A 69 -2.36 -5.55 -4.58
C TRP A 69 -1.75 -4.83 -3.38
N ILE A 70 -2.49 -4.78 -2.28
CA ILE A 70 -2.03 -4.29 -0.97
C ILE A 70 -1.18 -5.39 -0.35
N ASP A 71 0.10 -5.09 -0.12
CA ASP A 71 1.04 -5.95 0.60
C ASP A 71 0.76 -5.85 2.10
N THR A 72 0.12 -6.87 2.68
CA THR A 72 -0.22 -6.89 4.11
C THR A 72 0.82 -7.65 4.96
N VAL A 73 1.94 -8.09 4.37
CA VAL A 73 3.01 -8.80 5.09
C VAL A 73 3.55 -7.97 6.26
N GLN A 74 3.75 -6.68 6.04
CA GLN A 74 4.18 -5.73 7.07
C GLN A 74 3.80 -4.31 6.72
N THR A 75 3.83 -3.43 7.72
CA THR A 75 3.72 -1.98 7.51
C THR A 75 5.09 -1.36 7.30
N TYR A 76 5.12 -0.21 6.63
CA TYR A 76 6.33 0.58 6.37
C TYR A 76 6.20 1.95 7.01
N GLN A 77 7.32 2.47 7.46
CA GLN A 77 7.45 3.81 8.05
C GLN A 77 8.13 4.71 7.03
N LEU A 78 7.47 5.80 6.67
CA LEU A 78 8.00 6.81 5.76
C LEU A 78 8.24 8.11 6.54
N PRO A 79 9.49 8.57 6.70
CA PRO A 79 9.79 9.78 7.46
C PRO A 79 9.09 11.00 6.86
N ILE A 80 8.31 11.73 7.66
CA ILE A 80 7.49 12.86 7.20
C ILE A 80 8.35 13.96 6.57
N ASP A 81 9.52 14.22 7.16
CA ASP A 81 10.48 15.23 6.71
C ASP A 81 11.10 14.91 5.35
N LYS A 82 11.08 13.64 4.94
CA LYS A 82 11.66 13.15 3.67
C LYS A 82 10.64 12.61 2.68
N THR A 83 9.35 12.61 3.05
CA THR A 83 8.30 11.96 2.26
C THR A 83 7.25 12.96 1.84
N LYS A 84 7.15 13.20 0.54
CA LYS A 84 6.01 13.89 -0.07
C LYS A 84 4.94 12.86 -0.46
N LEU A 85 3.77 12.96 0.16
CA LEU A 85 2.59 12.20 -0.25
C LEU A 85 1.82 12.96 -1.33
N THR A 86 1.52 12.30 -2.44
CA THR A 86 0.65 12.85 -3.50
C THR A 86 -0.63 12.03 -3.55
N TYR A 87 -1.77 12.65 -3.27
CA TYR A 87 -3.05 11.94 -3.21
C TYR A 87 -3.39 11.27 -4.55
N ILE A 88 -3.92 10.05 -4.48
CA ILE A 88 -4.41 9.30 -5.65
C ILE A 88 -5.93 9.20 -5.58
N GLY A 89 -6.44 8.72 -4.45
CA GLY A 89 -7.84 8.35 -4.30
C GLY A 89 -8.07 7.62 -2.99
N LYS A 90 -9.22 6.97 -2.89
CA LYS A 90 -9.66 6.26 -1.69
C LYS A 90 -10.17 4.88 -2.08
N LEU A 91 -9.83 3.85 -1.31
CA LEU A 91 -10.34 2.50 -1.55
C LEU A 91 -11.87 2.50 -1.62
N SER A 92 -12.42 1.68 -2.50
CA SER A 92 -13.85 1.43 -2.53
C SER A 92 -14.29 0.77 -1.22
N LYS A 93 -15.57 0.89 -0.89
CA LYS A 93 -16.14 0.24 0.30
C LYS A 93 -15.87 -1.28 0.28
N ASN A 94 -16.04 -1.92 -0.87
CA ASN A 94 -15.83 -3.34 -1.06
C ASN A 94 -14.37 -3.75 -0.85
N ASP A 95 -13.42 -3.03 -1.47
CA ASP A 95 -11.99 -3.33 -1.29
C ASP A 95 -11.53 -3.07 0.16
N TYR A 96 -12.08 -2.07 0.82
CA TYR A 96 -11.82 -1.82 2.23
C TYR A 96 -12.36 -2.94 3.14
N GLU A 97 -13.60 -3.40 2.93
CA GLU A 97 -14.18 -4.49 3.72
C GLU A 97 -13.37 -5.79 3.55
N ARG A 98 -12.95 -6.11 2.32
CA ARG A 98 -12.07 -7.24 2.04
C ARG A 98 -10.73 -7.12 2.76
N LEU A 99 -10.12 -5.94 2.77
CA LEU A 99 -8.88 -5.69 3.51
C LEU A 99 -9.08 -5.92 5.01
N ILE A 100 -10.15 -5.38 5.61
CA ILE A 100 -10.39 -5.51 7.04
C ILE A 100 -10.67 -6.96 7.44
N ASN A 101 -11.43 -7.70 6.64
CA ASN A 101 -11.68 -9.12 6.90
C ASN A 101 -10.38 -9.92 6.83
N HIS A 102 -9.57 -9.67 5.80
CA HIS A 102 -8.27 -10.32 5.66
C HIS A 102 -7.33 -10.09 6.85
N LEU A 103 -7.29 -8.85 7.37
CA LEU A 103 -6.43 -8.52 8.52
C LEU A 103 -6.93 -9.08 9.85
N LYS A 104 -8.19 -9.51 9.95
CA LYS A 104 -8.75 -10.18 11.15
C LYS A 104 -8.51 -11.68 11.16
N GLU A 105 -8.30 -12.28 10.00
CA GLU A 105 -8.10 -13.71 9.81
C GLU A 105 -6.62 -14.14 9.92
N GLN A 106 -5.70 -13.17 9.99
CA GLN A 106 -4.26 -13.38 10.26
C GLN A 106 -3.95 -13.33 11.75
#